data_AF-A0A554KYI8-F1
#
_entry.id   AF-A0A554KYI8-F1
#
_cell.length_a   1.000
_cell.length_b   1.000
_cell.length_c   1.000
_cell.angle_alpha   90.00
_cell.angle_beta   90.00
_cell.angle_gamma   90.00
#
_symmetry.space_group_name_H-M   'P 1'
#
loop_
_entity.id
_entity.type
_entity.pdbx_description
1 polymer ?
#
loop_
_entity_poly.entity_id
_entity_poly.type
_entity_poly.pdbx_seq_one_letter_code
_entity_poly.pdbx_strand_id
1 'polypeptide(L)'
;MATPEGEQKNPPVPKGDEYWKNYSELAKRKRVMPRLDGRLAYDVIKTVREIESRLLMFPGFVGIGPRGSRWDGYALPTSDYDIVVLIDSSAPNYNPAVMKAAAYDIRDSWAPEQGIRIHFDFEDMARIVHDDDLTRVGVGHLQTLAALGGDVIGPKLKEYRKIAHDKLENLPTERREKLLSNVAALRLDQEDTRSTRIHERINGHALQTYSPARARAARTRLWERKIFKTFGIRDTSLPEKPKS
;
A
#
# COMPACT_ATOMS: atom_id res chain seq x y z
N MET A 1 43.39 26.34 13.38
CA MET A 1 42.41 25.98 14.43
C MET A 1 41.04 26.08 13.80
N ALA A 2 40.38 24.94 13.58
CA ALA A 2 39.08 24.87 12.92
C ALA A 2 37.96 25.04 13.96
N THR A 3 36.97 25.87 13.64
CA THR A 3 35.73 26.07 14.41
C THR A 3 34.88 24.78 14.38
N PRO A 4 34.23 24.37 15.48
CA PRO A 4 33.33 23.24 15.46
C PRO A 4 32.00 23.61 14.77
N GLU A 5 31.56 22.72 13.90
CA GLU A 5 30.31 22.79 13.14
C GLU A 5 29.10 22.84 14.08
N GLY A 6 28.15 23.72 13.75
CA GLY A 6 26.93 23.91 14.51
C GLY A 6 26.06 22.66 14.49
N GLU A 7 25.63 22.24 15.68
CA GLU A 7 24.57 21.26 15.87
C GLU A 7 23.32 21.67 15.07
N GLN A 8 23.02 20.94 13.99
CA GLN A 8 21.69 20.97 13.39
C GLN A 8 20.70 20.37 14.40
N LYS A 9 20.08 21.25 15.20
CA LYS A 9 18.94 20.89 16.05
C LYS A 9 17.82 20.39 15.13
N ASN A 10 17.43 19.13 15.31
CA ASN A 10 16.23 18.60 14.70
C ASN A 10 15.04 19.49 15.08
N PRO A 11 14.17 19.89 14.12
CA PRO A 11 13.00 20.68 14.44
C PRO A 11 12.10 19.92 15.42
N PRO A 12 11.43 20.62 16.35
CA PRO A 12 10.56 19.98 17.33
C PRO A 12 9.44 19.24 16.63
N VAL A 13 9.17 18.00 17.07
CA VAL A 13 8.03 17.21 16.63
C VAL A 13 6.75 17.99 16.97
N PRO A 14 5.89 18.30 15.98
CA PRO A 14 4.64 19.03 16.24
C PRO A 14 3.77 18.23 17.23
N LYS A 15 3.10 18.93 18.16
CA LYS A 15 2.16 18.30 19.09
C LYS A 15 1.09 17.55 18.28
N GLY A 16 0.84 16.29 18.66
CA GLY A 16 0.14 15.30 17.82
C GLY A 16 -1.19 15.75 17.22
N ASP A 17 -1.98 16.56 17.91
CA ASP A 17 -3.36 16.87 17.48
C ASP A 17 -3.46 17.91 16.36
N GLU A 18 -2.55 18.88 16.31
CA GLU A 18 -2.52 19.93 15.28
C GLU A 18 -1.91 19.41 13.98
N TYR A 19 -0.94 18.49 14.12
CA TYR A 19 -0.37 17.70 13.05
C TYR A 19 -1.46 16.97 12.27
N TRP A 20 -2.30 16.16 12.94
CA TRP A 20 -3.34 15.35 12.27
C TRP A 20 -4.42 16.18 11.53
N LYS A 21 -4.75 17.38 12.02
CA LYS A 21 -5.80 18.24 11.40
C LYS A 21 -5.38 18.81 10.05
N ASN A 22 -4.24 19.51 9.99
CA ASN A 22 -3.70 20.08 8.74
C ASN A 22 -3.19 18.99 7.78
N TYR A 23 -2.66 17.90 8.35
CA TYR A 23 -2.28 16.69 7.64
C TYR A 23 -3.44 16.07 6.85
N SER A 24 -4.63 15.97 7.46
CA SER A 24 -5.75 15.28 6.83
C SER A 24 -6.12 15.94 5.49
N GLU A 25 -6.01 17.26 5.38
CA GLU A 25 -6.37 17.98 4.15
C GLU A 25 -5.29 17.86 3.06
N LEU A 26 -4.02 17.96 3.42
CA LEU A 26 -2.93 17.83 2.44
C LEU A 26 -2.76 16.38 1.94
N ALA A 27 -2.89 15.41 2.86
CA ALA A 27 -2.85 13.98 2.54
C ALA A 27 -4.07 13.56 1.70
N LYS A 28 -5.28 14.08 1.99
CA LYS A 28 -6.47 13.84 1.15
C LYS A 28 -6.31 14.40 -0.26
N ARG A 29 -5.77 15.62 -0.41
CA ARG A 29 -5.62 16.28 -1.72
C ARG A 29 -4.52 15.68 -2.57
N LYS A 30 -3.40 15.27 -1.96
CA LYS A 30 -2.20 14.81 -2.69
C LYS A 30 -1.95 13.30 -2.63
N ARG A 31 -2.78 12.53 -1.90
CA ARG A 31 -2.59 11.09 -1.63
C ARG A 31 -1.20 10.77 -1.05
N VAL A 32 -0.71 11.60 -0.13
CA VAL A 32 0.62 11.42 0.49
C VAL A 32 0.45 10.93 1.92
N MET A 33 1.06 9.79 2.24
CA MET A 33 1.13 9.29 3.61
C MET A 33 2.32 9.91 4.37
N PRO A 34 2.15 10.22 5.65
CA PRO A 34 3.21 10.70 6.50
C PRO A 34 3.99 9.51 7.03
N ARG A 35 5.27 9.72 7.23
CA ARG A 35 6.14 8.77 7.87
C ARG A 35 6.05 8.90 9.40
N LEU A 36 6.54 7.90 10.12
CA LEU A 36 6.65 7.96 11.59
C LEU A 36 7.59 9.08 12.04
N ASP A 37 8.53 9.50 11.18
CA ASP A 37 9.40 10.67 11.40
C ASP A 37 8.73 12.03 11.12
N GLY A 38 7.43 12.03 10.78
CA GLY A 38 6.65 13.23 10.47
C GLY A 38 6.83 13.80 9.06
N ARG A 39 7.72 13.23 8.25
CA ARG A 39 7.96 13.67 6.87
C ARG A 39 6.95 13.04 5.92
N LEU A 40 6.60 13.74 4.86
CA LEU A 40 5.72 13.23 3.81
C LEU A 40 6.49 12.33 2.85
N ALA A 41 5.92 11.18 2.46
CA ALA A 41 6.52 10.22 1.52
C ALA A 41 6.49 10.69 0.05
N TYR A 42 6.84 11.96 -0.21
CA TYR A 42 6.84 12.57 -1.54
C TYR A 42 7.84 11.92 -2.49
N ASP A 43 9.01 11.57 -1.98
CA ASP A 43 10.05 10.85 -2.72
C ASP A 43 9.52 9.51 -3.24
N VAL A 44 8.78 8.77 -2.41
CA VAL A 44 8.16 7.49 -2.80
C VAL A 44 7.17 7.69 -3.94
N ILE A 45 6.29 8.68 -3.84
CA ILE A 45 5.30 8.96 -4.88
C ILE A 45 5.96 9.41 -6.18
N LYS A 46 7.00 10.25 -6.08
CA LYS A 46 7.78 10.68 -7.25
C LYS A 46 8.42 9.48 -7.94
N THR A 47 9.08 8.60 -7.18
CA THR A 47 9.67 7.35 -7.70
C THR A 47 8.61 6.47 -8.34
N VAL A 48 7.46 6.24 -7.70
CA VAL A 48 6.38 5.40 -8.25
C VAL A 48 5.84 5.98 -9.56
N ARG A 49 5.66 7.30 -9.67
CA ARG A 49 5.18 7.95 -10.91
C ARG A 49 6.20 7.89 -12.04
N GLU A 50 7.49 8.00 -11.73
CA GLU A 50 8.56 7.86 -12.72
C GLU A 50 8.66 6.42 -13.24
N ILE A 51 8.36 5.44 -12.40
CA ILE A 51 8.30 4.04 -12.83
C ILE A 51 7.01 3.77 -13.60
N GLU A 52 5.89 4.35 -13.17
CA GLU A 52 4.62 4.28 -13.91
C GLU A 52 4.79 4.80 -15.34
N SER A 53 5.45 5.94 -15.54
CA SER A 53 5.65 6.54 -16.87
C SER A 53 6.42 5.63 -17.82
N ARG A 54 7.34 4.80 -17.28
CA ARG A 54 8.13 3.81 -18.03
C ARG A 54 7.35 2.53 -18.29
N LEU A 55 6.50 2.10 -17.35
CA LEU A 55 5.78 0.84 -17.46
C LEU A 55 4.42 0.95 -18.18
N LEU A 56 3.82 2.13 -18.25
CA LEU A 56 2.46 2.30 -18.81
C LEU A 56 2.32 1.93 -20.29
N MET A 57 3.44 1.92 -21.03
CA MET A 57 3.44 1.58 -22.45
C MET A 57 3.35 0.08 -22.72
N PHE A 58 3.59 -0.76 -21.70
CA PHE A 58 3.60 -2.21 -21.88
C PHE A 58 2.17 -2.78 -21.82
N PRO A 59 1.80 -3.64 -22.79
CA PRO A 59 0.53 -4.36 -22.74
C PRO A 59 0.35 -5.08 -21.41
N GLY A 60 -0.90 -5.11 -20.92
CA GLY A 60 -1.24 -5.71 -19.63
C GLY A 60 -0.86 -4.88 -18.41
N PHE A 61 -0.22 -3.71 -18.51
CA PHE A 61 -0.06 -2.83 -17.35
C PHE A 61 -1.41 -2.35 -16.82
N VAL A 62 -1.69 -2.59 -15.54
CA VAL A 62 -2.92 -2.15 -14.86
C VAL A 62 -2.65 -0.94 -13.97
N GLY A 63 -1.56 -1.02 -13.20
CA GLY A 63 -1.15 0.02 -12.28
C GLY A 63 0.05 -0.36 -11.44
N ILE A 64 0.45 0.54 -10.55
CA ILE A 64 1.62 0.41 -9.70
C ILE A 64 1.36 1.10 -8.38
N GLY A 65 1.96 0.63 -7.30
CA GLY A 65 1.86 1.29 -6.01
C GLY A 65 3.06 1.03 -5.12
N PRO A 66 3.34 1.94 -4.18
CA PRO A 66 4.34 1.71 -3.17
C PRO A 66 3.86 0.69 -2.13
N ARG A 67 4.81 0.02 -1.51
CA ARG A 67 4.63 -0.85 -0.35
C ARG A 67 5.77 -0.60 0.65
N GLY A 68 5.61 -1.18 1.83
CA GLY A 68 6.71 -1.37 2.77
C GLY A 68 7.21 -0.09 3.42
N SER A 69 8.40 -0.20 4.02
CA SER A 69 8.84 0.73 5.06
C SER A 69 8.89 2.21 4.65
N ARG A 70 9.25 2.51 3.40
CA ARG A 70 9.34 3.89 2.90
C ARG A 70 7.97 4.54 2.72
N TRP A 71 6.96 3.75 2.40
CA TRP A 71 5.57 4.18 2.26
C TRP A 71 4.88 4.29 3.61
N ASP A 72 5.02 3.24 4.42
CA ASP A 72 4.32 3.09 5.70
C ASP A 72 4.95 3.91 6.84
N GLY A 73 6.13 4.48 6.59
CA GLY A 73 6.71 5.50 7.46
C GLY A 73 7.80 5.07 8.41
N TYR A 74 8.26 3.83 8.31
CA TYR A 74 9.23 3.25 9.23
C TYR A 74 10.56 2.89 8.55
N ALA A 75 10.86 3.50 7.41
CA ALA A 75 12.09 3.28 6.68
C ALA A 75 13.34 3.75 7.42
N LEU A 76 14.41 2.97 7.29
CA LEU A 76 15.77 3.36 7.63
C LEU A 76 16.45 4.01 6.41
N PRO A 77 17.59 4.71 6.58
CA PRO A 77 18.36 5.25 5.45
C PRO A 77 18.72 4.19 4.40
N THR A 78 18.92 2.95 4.84
CA THR A 78 19.24 1.79 4.00
C THR A 78 18.01 1.01 3.52
N SER A 79 16.78 1.47 3.82
CA SER A 79 15.58 0.77 3.36
C SER A 79 15.46 0.85 1.84
N ASP A 80 14.94 -0.21 1.25
CA ASP A 80 14.64 -0.27 -0.19
C ASP A 80 13.25 0.32 -0.48
N TYR A 81 13.00 0.63 -1.75
CA TYR A 81 11.66 0.94 -2.24
C TYR A 81 10.96 -0.36 -2.63
N ASP A 82 9.97 -0.78 -1.86
CA ASP A 82 9.11 -1.89 -2.25
C ASP A 82 7.98 -1.38 -3.15
N ILE A 83 7.81 -1.99 -4.31
CA ILE A 83 6.84 -1.54 -5.31
C ILE A 83 6.06 -2.74 -5.82
N VAL A 84 4.74 -2.62 -5.82
CA VAL A 84 3.86 -3.60 -6.47
C VAL A 84 3.47 -3.12 -7.85
N VAL A 85 3.64 -3.98 -8.85
CA VAL A 85 3.16 -3.79 -10.22
C VAL A 85 1.95 -4.70 -10.42
N LEU A 86 0.82 -4.09 -10.78
CA LEU A 86 -0.40 -4.79 -11.15
C LEU A 86 -0.38 -5.02 -12.66
N ILE A 87 -0.50 -6.27 -13.05
CA ILE A 87 -0.51 -6.72 -14.44
C ILE A 87 -1.80 -7.49 -14.72
N ASP A 88 -2.22 -7.51 -15.97
CA ASP A 88 -3.26 -8.41 -16.46
C ASP A 88 -2.65 -9.32 -17.50
N SER A 89 -2.43 -10.57 -17.11
CA SER A 89 -1.84 -11.57 -18.00
C SER A 89 -2.75 -12.02 -19.13
N SER A 90 -4.05 -11.70 -19.05
CA SER A 90 -5.02 -12.00 -20.09
C SER A 90 -5.15 -10.92 -21.16
N ALA A 91 -4.45 -9.79 -20.98
CA ALA A 91 -4.49 -8.70 -21.94
C ALA A 91 -3.90 -9.13 -23.30
N PRO A 92 -4.48 -8.68 -24.43
CA PRO A 92 -3.93 -8.95 -25.75
C PRO A 92 -2.47 -8.50 -25.85
N ASN A 93 -1.62 -9.34 -26.43
CA ASN A 93 -0.18 -9.10 -26.59
C ASN A 93 0.61 -8.93 -25.28
N TYR A 94 0.04 -9.33 -24.14
CA TYR A 94 0.81 -9.39 -22.89
C TYR A 94 1.95 -10.42 -23.02
N ASN A 95 3.16 -9.99 -22.63
CA ASN A 95 4.31 -10.87 -22.51
C ASN A 95 4.96 -10.67 -21.13
N PRO A 96 4.91 -11.69 -20.24
CA PRO A 96 5.44 -11.58 -18.89
C PRO A 96 6.96 -11.38 -18.86
N ALA A 97 7.69 -11.92 -19.84
CA ALA A 97 9.14 -11.75 -19.91
C ALA A 97 9.51 -10.30 -20.23
N VAL A 98 8.78 -9.67 -21.17
CA VAL A 98 9.02 -8.26 -21.54
C VAL A 98 8.70 -7.32 -20.39
N MET A 99 7.55 -7.50 -19.73
CA MET A 99 7.16 -6.67 -18.57
C MET A 99 8.17 -6.80 -17.43
N LYS A 100 8.59 -8.02 -17.10
CA LYS A 100 9.59 -8.25 -16.04
C LYS A 100 10.96 -7.71 -16.42
N ALA A 101 11.39 -7.88 -17.67
CA ALA A 101 12.65 -7.34 -18.16
C ALA A 101 12.66 -5.81 -18.06
N ALA A 102 11.58 -5.13 -18.44
CA ALA A 102 11.46 -3.67 -18.31
C ALA A 102 11.54 -3.21 -16.84
N ALA A 103 10.85 -3.90 -15.93
CA ALA A 103 10.95 -3.58 -14.50
C ALA A 103 12.35 -3.86 -13.93
N TYR A 104 13.00 -4.94 -14.37
CA TYR A 104 14.36 -5.24 -13.92
C TYR A 104 15.41 -4.31 -14.52
N ASP A 105 15.23 -3.81 -15.74
CA ASP A 105 16.05 -2.72 -16.27
C ASP A 105 15.91 -1.44 -15.43
N ILE A 106 14.70 -1.11 -14.98
CA ILE A 106 14.49 -0.01 -14.04
C ILE A 106 15.23 -0.27 -12.72
N ARG A 107 15.20 -1.49 -12.20
CA ARG A 107 15.86 -1.88 -10.95
C ARG A 107 17.39 -1.88 -11.05
N ASP A 108 17.92 -2.35 -12.17
CA ASP A 108 19.35 -2.68 -12.32
C ASP A 108 20.13 -1.57 -13.03
N SER A 109 19.45 -0.68 -13.78
CA SER A 109 20.06 0.42 -14.53
C SER A 109 19.67 1.78 -13.95
N TRP A 110 18.38 2.14 -13.99
CA TRP A 110 17.93 3.49 -13.60
C TRP A 110 17.98 3.73 -12.08
N ALA A 111 17.52 2.78 -11.26
CA ALA A 111 17.46 2.95 -9.82
C ALA A 111 18.85 3.19 -9.17
N PRO A 112 19.92 2.45 -9.55
CA PRO A 112 21.26 2.72 -9.06
C PRO A 112 21.79 4.12 -9.44
N GLU A 113 21.48 4.63 -10.63
CA GLU A 113 21.84 6.00 -11.04
C GLU A 113 21.19 7.06 -10.15
N GLN A 114 20.01 6.76 -9.59
CA GLN A 114 19.32 7.63 -8.64
C GLN A 114 19.75 7.39 -7.17
N GLY A 115 20.70 6.48 -6.93
CA GLY A 115 21.15 6.11 -5.59
C GLY A 115 20.07 5.39 -4.77
N ILE A 116 19.12 4.72 -5.42
CA ILE A 116 18.04 3.99 -4.76
C ILE A 116 18.07 2.50 -5.12
N ARG A 117 17.50 1.68 -4.24
CA ARG A 117 17.30 0.25 -4.46
C ARG A 117 15.82 -0.05 -4.49
N ILE A 118 15.38 -0.89 -5.42
CA ILE A 118 13.98 -1.19 -5.65
C ILE A 118 13.74 -2.70 -5.61
N HIS A 119 12.65 -3.11 -4.95
CA HIS A 119 12.11 -4.46 -5.03
C HIS A 119 10.76 -4.42 -5.74
N PHE A 120 10.60 -5.23 -6.79
CA PHE A 120 9.35 -5.35 -7.55
C PHE A 120 8.61 -6.63 -7.19
N ASP A 121 7.38 -6.48 -6.71
CA ASP A 121 6.39 -7.55 -6.58
C ASP A 121 5.39 -7.44 -7.74
N PHE A 122 5.03 -8.55 -8.36
CA PHE A 122 4.04 -8.58 -9.45
C PHE A 122 2.78 -9.29 -8.99
N GLU A 123 1.63 -8.66 -9.22
CA GLU A 123 0.31 -9.21 -8.89
C GLU A 123 -0.53 -9.28 -10.16
N ASP A 124 -1.05 -10.47 -10.44
CA ASP A 124 -1.79 -10.75 -11.67
C ASP A 124 -3.30 -10.62 -11.46
N MET A 125 -3.87 -9.58 -12.08
CA MET A 125 -5.28 -9.22 -12.00
C MET A 125 -6.18 -10.19 -12.78
N ALA A 126 -5.61 -10.99 -13.70
CA ALA A 126 -6.35 -12.05 -14.39
C ALA A 126 -7.04 -13.00 -13.41
N ARG A 127 -6.49 -13.18 -12.20
CA ARG A 127 -7.10 -13.95 -11.10
C ARG A 127 -8.46 -13.41 -10.68
N ILE A 128 -8.63 -12.09 -10.61
CA ILE A 128 -9.94 -11.50 -10.27
C ILE A 128 -10.88 -11.58 -11.47
N VAL A 129 -10.36 -11.44 -12.70
CA VAL A 129 -11.19 -11.42 -13.91
C VAL A 129 -11.77 -12.80 -14.22
N HIS A 130 -10.95 -13.85 -14.22
CA HIS A 130 -11.32 -15.16 -14.77
C HIS A 130 -11.76 -16.20 -13.75
N ASP A 131 -11.44 -16.06 -12.47
CA ASP A 131 -11.99 -16.94 -11.43
C ASP A 131 -13.36 -16.41 -10.97
N ASP A 132 -14.43 -17.02 -11.45
CA ASP A 132 -15.81 -16.68 -11.08
C ASP A 132 -16.19 -17.18 -9.69
N ASP A 133 -15.42 -18.12 -9.14
CA ASP A 133 -15.68 -18.71 -7.84
C ASP A 133 -14.77 -18.15 -6.74
N LEU A 134 -15.11 -16.94 -6.28
CA LEU A 134 -14.56 -16.37 -5.03
C LEU A 134 -15.03 -17.14 -3.77
N THR A 135 -15.64 -18.33 -3.85
CA THR A 135 -15.88 -19.18 -2.68
C THR A 135 -14.68 -20.08 -2.35
N ARG A 136 -13.76 -20.28 -3.30
CA ARG A 136 -12.49 -21.00 -3.13
C ARG A 136 -11.31 -20.02 -3.07
N VAL A 137 -11.40 -19.01 -2.21
CA VAL A 137 -10.38 -17.95 -2.09
C VAL A 137 -9.06 -18.52 -1.56
N GLY A 138 -8.18 -18.92 -2.47
CA GLY A 138 -6.78 -19.17 -2.15
C GLY A 138 -6.04 -17.87 -1.79
N VAL A 139 -4.87 -18.02 -1.16
CA VAL A 139 -4.01 -16.88 -0.75
C VAL A 139 -3.73 -15.90 -1.89
N GLY A 140 -3.59 -16.40 -3.13
CA GLY A 140 -3.37 -15.56 -4.32
C GLY A 140 -4.51 -14.57 -4.61
N HIS A 141 -5.77 -14.96 -4.37
CA HIS A 141 -6.92 -14.05 -4.53
C HIS A 141 -6.90 -12.94 -3.48
N LEU A 142 -6.58 -13.28 -2.23
CA LEU A 142 -6.43 -12.31 -1.16
C LEU A 142 -5.30 -11.31 -1.47
N GLN A 143 -4.15 -11.79 -1.97
CA GLN A 143 -3.03 -10.94 -2.38
C GLN A 143 -3.42 -9.97 -3.50
N THR A 144 -4.12 -10.48 -4.52
CA THR A 144 -4.57 -9.68 -5.67
C THR A 144 -5.55 -8.59 -5.22
N LEU A 145 -6.55 -8.93 -4.39
CA LEU A 145 -7.51 -7.97 -3.82
C LEU A 145 -6.81 -6.96 -2.89
N ALA A 146 -5.86 -7.40 -2.07
CA ALA A 146 -5.09 -6.53 -1.18
C ALA A 146 -4.18 -5.56 -1.95
N ALA A 147 -3.68 -5.97 -3.11
CA ALA A 147 -2.90 -5.14 -4.00
C ALA A 147 -3.79 -4.07 -4.67
N LEU A 148 -4.92 -4.49 -5.24
CA LEU A 148 -5.88 -3.63 -5.92
C LEU A 148 -6.55 -2.61 -4.98
N GLY A 149 -6.82 -3.03 -3.74
CA GLY A 149 -7.34 -2.20 -2.65
C GLY A 149 -6.31 -1.27 -2.01
N GLY A 150 -5.02 -1.40 -2.37
CA GLY A 150 -3.93 -0.58 -1.85
C GLY A 150 -3.82 0.82 -2.48
N ASP A 151 -2.75 1.52 -2.13
CA ASP A 151 -2.42 2.86 -2.65
C ASP A 151 -1.79 2.79 -4.04
N VAL A 152 -2.51 2.23 -5.00
CA VAL A 152 -2.07 2.08 -6.39
C VAL A 152 -2.56 3.23 -7.27
N ILE A 153 -1.75 3.56 -8.27
CA ILE A 153 -2.05 4.46 -9.41
C ILE A 153 -1.95 3.68 -10.72
N GLY A 154 -2.61 4.14 -11.78
CA GLY A 154 -2.58 3.43 -13.06
C GLY A 154 -3.81 3.67 -13.93
N PRO A 155 -3.69 3.43 -15.24
CA PRO A 155 -4.72 3.75 -16.22
C PRO A 155 -5.97 2.87 -16.08
N LYS A 156 -5.83 1.60 -15.69
CA LYS A 156 -6.93 0.64 -15.69
C LYS A 156 -7.52 0.37 -14.30
N LEU A 157 -7.02 0.99 -13.25
CA LEU A 157 -7.44 0.69 -11.87
C LEU A 157 -8.94 0.78 -11.62
N LYS A 158 -9.62 1.77 -12.23
CA LYS A 158 -11.07 1.94 -12.08
C LYS A 158 -11.84 0.73 -12.61
N GLU A 159 -11.39 0.17 -13.72
CA GLU A 159 -11.99 -1.00 -14.36
C GLU A 159 -11.85 -2.24 -13.46
N TYR A 160 -10.64 -2.59 -13.03
CA TYR A 160 -10.45 -3.78 -12.18
C TYR A 160 -11.10 -3.64 -10.81
N ARG A 161 -11.13 -2.42 -10.24
CA ARG A 161 -11.87 -2.17 -8.98
C ARG A 161 -13.37 -2.38 -9.15
N LYS A 162 -13.93 -2.04 -10.31
CA LYS A 162 -15.32 -2.31 -10.63
C LYS A 162 -15.56 -3.82 -10.79
N ILE A 163 -14.71 -4.54 -11.51
CA ILE A 163 -14.82 -6.01 -11.64
C ILE A 163 -14.78 -6.68 -10.26
N ALA A 164 -13.84 -6.26 -9.40
CA ALA A 164 -13.76 -6.74 -8.03
C ALA A 164 -15.02 -6.40 -7.22
N HIS A 165 -15.54 -5.18 -7.35
CA HIS A 165 -16.80 -4.76 -6.71
C HIS A 165 -17.96 -5.68 -7.13
N ASP A 166 -18.20 -5.83 -8.44
CA ASP A 166 -19.31 -6.61 -8.98
C ASP A 166 -19.24 -8.07 -8.49
N LYS A 167 -18.04 -8.66 -8.45
CA LYS A 167 -17.83 -10.02 -7.90
C LYS A 167 -18.06 -10.10 -6.40
N LEU A 168 -17.57 -9.12 -5.63
CA LEU A 168 -17.74 -9.07 -4.18
C LEU A 168 -19.20 -8.84 -3.80
N GLU A 169 -19.95 -8.04 -4.55
CA GLU A 169 -21.35 -7.74 -4.29
C GLU A 169 -22.26 -8.96 -4.46
N ASN A 170 -21.93 -9.84 -5.41
CA ASN A 170 -22.62 -11.11 -5.64
C ASN A 170 -22.41 -12.17 -4.54
N LEU A 171 -21.50 -11.95 -3.60
CA LEU A 171 -21.30 -12.85 -2.46
C LEU A 171 -22.32 -12.58 -1.33
N PRO A 172 -22.77 -13.62 -0.61
CA PRO A 172 -23.53 -13.43 0.63
C PRO A 172 -22.80 -12.51 1.62
N THR A 173 -23.52 -11.62 2.30
CA THR A 173 -22.95 -10.57 3.17
C THR A 173 -21.89 -11.10 4.14
N GLU A 174 -22.18 -12.19 4.87
CA GLU A 174 -21.25 -12.77 5.84
C GLU A 174 -19.94 -13.24 5.19
N ARG A 175 -20.03 -13.86 4.00
CA ARG A 175 -18.85 -14.30 3.24
C ARG A 175 -18.06 -13.12 2.71
N ARG A 176 -18.75 -12.10 2.19
CA ARG A 176 -18.13 -10.86 1.72
C ARG A 176 -17.37 -10.16 2.84
N GLU A 177 -17.98 -9.98 4.00
CA GLU A 177 -17.33 -9.37 5.17
C GLU A 177 -16.12 -10.17 5.63
N LYS A 178 -16.26 -11.50 5.75
CA LYS A 178 -15.14 -12.38 6.11
C LYS A 178 -13.99 -12.29 5.11
N LEU A 179 -14.29 -12.26 3.81
CA LEU A 179 -13.29 -12.10 2.75
C LEU A 179 -12.57 -10.76 2.86
N LEU A 180 -13.31 -9.65 2.99
CA LEU A 180 -12.71 -8.33 3.09
C LEU A 180 -11.89 -8.15 4.38
N SER A 181 -12.32 -8.77 5.48
CA SER A 181 -11.54 -8.83 6.72
C SER A 181 -10.25 -9.63 6.53
N ASN A 182 -10.30 -10.78 5.83
CA ASN A 182 -9.10 -11.54 5.49
C ASN A 182 -8.13 -10.76 4.57
N VAL A 183 -8.65 -9.97 3.62
CA VAL A 183 -7.83 -9.09 2.77
C VAL A 183 -7.15 -8.00 3.63
N ALA A 184 -7.88 -7.40 4.57
CA ALA A 184 -7.33 -6.42 5.50
C ALA A 184 -6.27 -7.03 6.42
N ALA A 185 -6.53 -8.22 6.96
CA ALA A 185 -5.61 -8.97 7.81
C ALA A 185 -4.33 -9.35 7.05
N LEU A 186 -4.44 -9.83 5.81
CA LEU A 186 -3.28 -10.11 4.97
C LEU A 186 -2.45 -8.85 4.72
N ARG A 187 -3.12 -7.70 4.49
CA ARG A 187 -2.40 -6.43 4.31
C ARG A 187 -1.64 -6.02 5.54
N LEU A 188 -2.25 -6.18 6.71
CA LEU A 188 -1.57 -5.98 7.97
C LEU A 188 -0.44 -6.97 8.19
N ASP A 189 -0.58 -8.24 7.85
CA ASP A 189 0.52 -9.21 8.02
C ASP A 189 1.68 -8.90 7.07
N GLN A 190 1.42 -8.38 5.88
CA GLN A 190 2.45 -7.85 4.98
C GLN A 190 3.16 -6.62 5.57
N GLU A 191 2.46 -5.77 6.34
CA GLU A 191 3.05 -4.67 7.11
C GLU A 191 3.80 -5.18 8.35
N ASP A 192 3.22 -6.13 9.10
CA ASP A 192 3.67 -6.59 10.42
C ASP A 192 4.85 -7.55 10.31
N THR A 193 4.87 -8.47 9.33
CA THR A 193 6.05 -9.33 9.07
C THR A 193 7.30 -8.49 8.74
N ARG A 194 7.09 -7.24 8.30
CA ARG A 194 8.15 -6.23 8.09
C ARG A 194 8.36 -5.32 9.32
N SER A 195 7.34 -5.12 10.16
CA SER A 195 7.35 -4.29 11.38
C SER A 195 7.81 -5.01 12.66
N THR A 196 7.74 -6.33 12.78
CA THR A 196 8.23 -7.06 13.97
C THR A 196 9.74 -6.86 14.16
N ARG A 197 10.50 -6.73 13.06
CA ARG A 197 11.93 -6.31 13.09
C ARG A 197 12.14 -4.89 13.63
N ILE A 198 11.09 -4.08 13.70
CA ILE A 198 11.11 -2.68 14.12
C ILE A 198 10.73 -2.56 15.59
N HIS A 199 9.80 -3.37 16.08
CA HIS A 199 9.55 -3.48 17.52
C HIS A 199 10.81 -3.95 18.26
N GLU A 200 11.54 -4.92 17.72
CA GLU A 200 12.81 -5.37 18.30
C GLU A 200 13.95 -4.35 18.15
N ARG A 201 13.93 -3.47 17.14
CA ARG A 201 15.00 -2.49 16.88
C ARG A 201 14.79 -1.10 17.48
N ILE A 202 13.54 -0.65 17.62
CA ILE A 202 13.20 0.69 18.11
C ILE A 202 12.82 0.66 19.60
N ASN A 203 12.26 -0.45 20.13
CA ASN A 203 11.85 -0.55 21.54
C ASN A 203 12.89 -1.17 22.47
N GLY A 204 14.16 -0.76 22.35
CA GLY A 204 15.00 -0.75 23.55
C GLY A 204 14.38 0.11 24.65
N HIS A 205 13.62 1.15 24.27
CA HIS A 205 12.90 2.01 25.21
C HIS A 205 11.59 2.54 24.57
N ALA A 206 10.49 2.46 25.32
CA ALA A 206 9.21 3.17 25.12
C ALA A 206 8.14 2.56 24.18
N LEU A 207 7.53 1.44 24.59
CA LEU A 207 6.08 1.21 24.38
C LEU A 207 5.50 0.40 25.57
N GLN A 208 5.45 1.01 26.75
CA GLN A 208 4.86 0.39 27.96
C GLN A 208 3.35 0.65 28.15
N THR A 209 2.67 1.36 27.24
CA THR A 209 1.29 1.86 27.51
C THR A 209 0.24 1.57 26.44
N TYR A 210 0.54 0.82 25.38
CA TYR A 210 -0.47 0.38 24.40
C TYR A 210 -0.48 -1.14 24.28
N SER A 211 -1.63 -1.80 24.46
CA SER A 211 -1.69 -3.24 24.21
C SER A 211 -1.53 -3.49 22.70
N PRO A 212 -0.53 -4.30 22.27
CA PRO A 212 -0.28 -4.58 20.86
C PRO A 212 -1.53 -5.09 20.13
N ALA A 213 -2.36 -5.87 20.82
CA ALA A 213 -3.63 -6.39 20.31
C ALA A 213 -4.66 -5.28 19.99
N ARG A 214 -4.79 -4.25 20.83
CA ARG A 214 -5.73 -3.13 20.56
C ARG A 214 -5.23 -2.26 19.41
N ALA A 215 -3.92 -2.03 19.33
CA ALA A 215 -3.31 -1.29 18.22
C ALA A 215 -3.49 -2.03 16.88
N ARG A 216 -3.26 -3.35 16.87
CA ARG A 216 -3.49 -4.20 15.70
C ARG A 216 -4.96 -4.18 15.26
N ALA A 217 -5.90 -4.39 16.19
CA ALA A 217 -7.33 -4.36 15.88
C ALA A 217 -7.81 -3.01 15.32
N ALA A 218 -7.29 -1.88 15.84
CA ALA A 218 -7.61 -0.55 15.31
C ALA A 218 -7.07 -0.37 13.88
N ARG A 219 -5.85 -0.85 13.59
CA ARG A 219 -5.27 -0.84 12.23
C ARG A 219 -6.02 -1.77 11.28
N THR A 220 -6.52 -2.91 11.75
CA THR A 220 -7.34 -3.83 10.94
C THR A 220 -8.60 -3.12 10.47
N ARG A 221 -9.31 -2.46 11.39
CA ARG A 221 -10.52 -1.71 11.07
C ARG A 221 -10.27 -0.55 10.11
N LEU A 222 -9.10 0.11 10.18
CA LEU A 222 -8.73 1.14 9.21
C LEU A 222 -8.55 0.56 7.81
N TRP A 223 -7.87 -0.59 7.71
CA TRP A 223 -7.69 -1.29 6.45
C TRP A 223 -8.99 -1.85 5.88
N GLU A 224 -9.85 -2.44 6.72
CA GLU A 224 -11.20 -2.86 6.35
C GLU A 224 -11.95 -1.67 5.75
N ARG A 225 -12.08 -0.55 6.47
CA ARG A 225 -12.77 0.64 5.96
C ARG A 225 -12.18 1.14 4.63
N LYS A 226 -10.86 1.11 4.48
CA LYS A 226 -10.18 1.52 3.25
C LYS A 226 -10.51 0.58 2.09
N ILE A 227 -10.48 -0.72 2.32
CA ILE A 227 -10.78 -1.76 1.34
C ILE A 227 -12.26 -1.68 0.92
N PHE A 228 -13.18 -1.63 1.89
CA PHE A 228 -14.61 -1.48 1.65
C PHE A 228 -14.90 -0.23 0.81
N LYS A 229 -14.32 0.92 1.19
CA LYS A 229 -14.45 2.16 0.41
C LYS A 229 -13.87 2.03 -0.99
N THR A 230 -12.72 1.37 -1.15
CA THR A 230 -12.04 1.23 -2.44
C THR A 230 -12.84 0.39 -3.42
N PHE A 231 -13.52 -0.64 -2.91
CA PHE A 231 -14.42 -1.50 -3.68
C PHE A 231 -15.88 -1.05 -3.63
N GLY A 232 -16.21 0.12 -3.10
CA GLY A 232 -17.59 0.61 -3.05
C GLY A 232 -18.57 -0.29 -2.27
N ILE A 233 -18.09 -1.15 -1.38
CA ILE A 233 -18.92 -2.06 -0.58
C ILE A 233 -19.35 -1.34 0.70
N ARG A 234 -20.65 -1.42 1.02
CA ARG A 234 -21.20 -0.87 2.27
C ARG A 234 -20.66 -1.66 3.47
N ASP A 235 -20.08 -0.94 4.43
CA ASP A 235 -19.64 -1.49 5.70
C ASP A 235 -20.86 -1.63 6.63
N THR A 236 -21.37 -2.85 6.77
CA THR A 236 -22.51 -3.20 7.63
C THR A 236 -22.12 -3.41 9.10
N SER A 237 -20.83 -3.42 9.41
CA SER A 237 -20.31 -3.58 10.78
C SER A 237 -20.29 -2.27 11.58
N LEU A 238 -20.58 -1.14 10.93
CA LEU A 238 -20.68 0.17 11.58
C LEU A 238 -22.14 0.50 11.88
N PRO A 239 -22.45 0.99 13.11
CA PRO A 239 -23.78 1.53 13.38
C PRO A 239 -24.05 2.67 12.40
N GLU A 240 -25.24 2.66 11.78
CA GLU A 240 -25.67 3.77 10.93
C GLU A 240 -25.53 5.06 11.73
N LYS A 241 -24.85 6.07 11.17
CA LYS A 241 -24.90 7.41 11.76
C LYS A 241 -26.39 7.79 11.81
N PRO A 242 -26.92 8.21 12.98
CA PRO A 242 -28.28 8.69 13.03
C PRO A 242 -28.40 9.82 12.02
N LYS A 243 -29.41 9.71 11.14
CA LYS A 243 -29.74 10.78 10.20
C LYS A 243 -30.05 12.03 11.03
N SER A 244 -29.17 13.03 10.93
CA SER A 244 -29.38 14.38 11.44
C SER A 244 -30.35 15.12 10.53
#